data_AF-A0A961USW4-F1
#
_entry.id   AF-A0A961USW4-F1
#
_cell.length_a   1.000
_cell.length_b   1.000
_cell.length_c   1.000
_cell.angle_alpha   90.00
_cell.angle_beta   90.00
_cell.angle_gamma   90.00
#
_symmetry.space_group_name_H-M   'P 1'
#
loop_
_entity.id
_entity.type
_entity.pdbx_description
1 polymer ?
#
loop_
_entity_poly.entity_id
_entity_poly.type
_entity_poly.pdbx_seq_one_letter_code
_entity_poly.pdbx_strand_id
1 'polypeptide(L)'
;MSHQIDTADIPAVSLEDILVPLRAAVAKGQGLALLNGMNETAIREIETIVWEHFADAPQLRLAVALRFRALLDVFAARRLKQLFLNNGFKLIARAAHEAAGQRLNVAYGFKAQRFVLALSSAPATHNNPTLAPMHALAA
;
A
#
# COMPACT_ATOMS: atom_id res chain seq x y z
N MET A 1 -16.11 -16.15 23.14
CA MET A 1 -16.50 -15.47 21.88
C MET A 1 -15.54 -15.93 20.81
N SER A 2 -15.94 -16.85 19.94
CA SER A 2 -15.10 -17.39 18.87
C SER A 2 -14.82 -16.29 17.85
N HIS A 3 -13.59 -15.80 17.82
CA HIS A 3 -13.12 -14.92 16.75
C HIS A 3 -13.15 -15.75 15.47
N GLN A 4 -14.21 -15.61 14.67
CA GLN A 4 -14.32 -16.27 13.38
C GLN A 4 -13.14 -15.75 12.55
N ILE A 5 -12.11 -16.58 12.39
CA ILE A 5 -10.96 -16.28 11.54
C ILE A 5 -11.53 -16.26 10.13
N ASP A 6 -11.66 -15.07 9.56
CA ASP A 6 -12.08 -14.90 8.18
C ASP A 6 -10.97 -15.49 7.29
N THR A 7 -11.21 -16.68 6.74
CA THR A 7 -10.25 -17.38 5.88
C THR A 7 -10.03 -16.63 4.56
N ALA A 8 -10.87 -15.64 4.26
CA ALA A 8 -10.70 -14.73 3.14
C ALA A 8 -9.80 -13.52 3.48
N ASP A 9 -9.23 -13.42 4.68
CA ASP A 9 -8.29 -12.35 5.01
C ASP A 9 -6.89 -12.64 4.48
N ILE A 10 -6.39 -11.73 3.64
CA ILE A 10 -5.04 -11.78 3.12
C ILE A 10 -4.08 -11.25 4.20
N PRO A 11 -2.99 -11.97 4.55
CA PRO A 11 -2.04 -11.55 5.57
C PRO A 11 -1.41 -10.18 5.28
N ALA A 12 -1.23 -9.36 6.32
CA ALA A 12 -0.43 -8.14 6.22
C ALA A 12 0.99 -8.45 5.76
N VAL A 13 1.59 -7.51 5.05
CA VAL A 13 2.94 -7.63 4.49
C VAL A 13 3.75 -6.41 4.91
N SER A 14 5.08 -6.48 4.78
CA SER A 14 5.89 -5.32 5.07
C SER A 14 5.67 -4.23 4.00
N LEU A 15 5.95 -2.98 4.37
CA LEU A 15 5.94 -1.89 3.39
C LEU A 15 6.96 -2.17 2.27
N GLU A 16 8.12 -2.73 2.61
CA GLU A 16 9.18 -3.04 1.65
C GLU A 16 8.70 -4.02 0.58
N ASP A 17 7.93 -5.04 0.97
CA ASP A 17 7.38 -6.02 0.05
C ASP A 17 6.37 -5.39 -0.93
N ILE A 18 5.51 -4.49 -0.43
CA ILE A 18 4.53 -3.79 -1.29
C ILE A 18 5.17 -2.76 -2.21
N LEU A 19 6.33 -2.22 -1.83
CA LEU A 19 7.07 -1.32 -2.70
C LEU A 19 7.68 -2.05 -3.91
N VAL A 20 7.87 -3.37 -3.88
CA VAL A 20 8.39 -4.14 -5.02
C VAL A 20 7.54 -3.95 -6.28
N PRO A 21 6.23 -4.30 -6.31
CA PRO A 21 5.41 -4.09 -7.49
C PRO A 21 5.19 -2.62 -7.84
N LEU A 22 5.17 -1.72 -6.85
CA LEU A 22 5.03 -0.28 -7.10
C LEU A 22 6.27 0.30 -7.80
N ARG A 23 7.48 -0.09 -7.37
CA ARG A 23 8.73 0.31 -8.03
C ARG A 23 8.83 -0.28 -9.42
N ALA A 24 8.42 -1.54 -9.61
CA ALA A 24 8.36 -2.18 -10.92
C ALA A 24 7.41 -1.42 -11.87
N ALA A 25 6.23 -1.02 -11.39
CA ALA A 25 5.29 -0.20 -12.17
C ALA A 25 5.91 1.14 -12.61
N VAL A 26 6.58 1.84 -11.69
CA VAL A 26 7.26 3.10 -12.00
C VAL A 26 8.39 2.89 -13.02
N ALA A 27 9.22 1.85 -12.82
CA ALA A 27 10.33 1.53 -13.72
C ALA A 27 9.85 1.20 -15.15
N LYS A 28 8.68 0.59 -15.30
CA LYS A 28 8.04 0.31 -16.60
C LYS A 28 7.27 1.50 -17.19
N GLY A 29 7.38 2.70 -16.62
CA GLY A 29 6.69 3.88 -17.10
C GLY A 29 5.18 3.90 -16.80
N GLN A 30 4.70 2.99 -15.95
CA GLN A 30 3.28 2.86 -15.59
C GLN A 30 2.87 3.74 -14.40
N GLY A 31 3.71 4.69 -13.99
CA GLY A 31 3.44 5.55 -12.83
C GLY A 31 2.14 6.37 -12.94
N LEU A 32 1.82 6.88 -14.12
CA LEU A 32 0.52 7.56 -14.37
C LEU A 32 -0.64 6.57 -14.52
N ALA A 33 -0.37 5.36 -15.01
CA ALA A 33 -1.37 4.30 -15.13
C ALA A 33 -1.84 3.81 -13.76
N LEU A 34 -0.99 3.88 -12.72
CA LEU A 34 -1.43 3.69 -11.34
C LEU A 34 -2.64 4.58 -11.02
N LEU A 35 -2.64 5.84 -11.44
CA LEU A 35 -3.71 6.81 -11.12
C LEU A 35 -4.94 6.71 -12.03
N ASN A 36 -4.76 6.28 -13.28
CA ASN A 36 -5.82 6.28 -14.28
C ASN A 36 -6.48 4.93 -14.49
N GLY A 37 -5.93 3.88 -13.90
CA GLY A 37 -6.25 2.50 -14.20
C GLY A 37 -5.17 1.92 -15.10
N MET A 38 -4.63 0.79 -14.67
CA MET A 38 -3.63 0.05 -15.42
C MET A 38 -4.32 -1.03 -16.25
N ASN A 39 -3.85 -1.26 -17.48
CA ASN A 39 -4.39 -2.34 -18.30
C ASN A 39 -3.92 -3.71 -17.77
N GLU A 40 -4.68 -4.76 -18.04
CA GLU A 40 -4.40 -6.11 -17.52
C GLU A 40 -3.03 -6.63 -17.98
N THR A 41 -2.59 -6.33 -19.21
CA THR A 41 -1.27 -6.76 -19.72
C THR A 41 -0.12 -6.20 -18.88
N ALA A 42 -0.14 -4.90 -18.58
CA ALA A 42 0.86 -4.26 -17.73
C ALA A 42 0.81 -4.79 -16.29
N ILE A 43 -0.39 -5.08 -15.78
CA ILE A 43 -0.55 -5.72 -14.47
C ILE A 43 0.13 -7.09 -14.46
N ARG A 44 -0.14 -7.93 -15.47
CA ARG A 44 0.47 -9.27 -15.60
C ARG A 44 1.98 -9.22 -15.69
N GLU A 45 2.51 -8.26 -16.42
CA GLU A 45 3.95 -8.04 -16.51
C GLU A 45 4.60 -7.68 -15.16
N ILE A 46 3.93 -6.88 -14.33
CA ILE A 46 4.40 -6.55 -12.98
C ILE A 46 4.24 -7.76 -12.06
N GLU A 47 3.15 -8.51 -12.19
CA GLU A 47 2.95 -9.75 -11.44
C GLU A 47 4.06 -10.75 -11.71
N THR A 48 4.52 -10.91 -12.96
CA THR A 48 5.67 -11.78 -13.26
C THR A 48 6.91 -11.39 -12.46
N ILE A 49 7.20 -10.09 -12.32
CA ILE A 49 8.32 -9.60 -11.50
C ILE A 49 8.13 -9.97 -10.02
N VAL A 50 6.89 -9.84 -9.50
CA VAL A 50 6.56 -10.29 -8.15
C VAL A 50 6.74 -11.81 -8.02
N TRP A 51 6.36 -12.57 -9.06
CA TRP A 51 6.47 -14.03 -9.05
C TRP A 51 7.92 -14.52 -8.93
N GLU A 52 8.81 -13.84 -9.64
CA GLU A 52 10.26 -14.08 -9.62
C GLU A 52 10.89 -13.58 -8.31
N HIS A 53 10.54 -12.38 -7.86
CA HIS A 53 11.14 -11.77 -6.66
C HIS A 53 10.86 -12.55 -5.37
N PHE A 54 9.65 -13.14 -5.25
CA PHE A 54 9.24 -13.92 -4.08
C PHE A 54 9.14 -15.42 -4.37
N ALA A 55 9.98 -15.95 -5.26
CA ALA A 55 9.95 -17.35 -5.69
C ALA A 55 9.99 -18.34 -4.51
N ASP A 56 10.83 -18.06 -3.51
CA ASP A 56 11.04 -18.92 -2.34
C ASP A 56 10.01 -18.71 -1.21
N ALA A 57 9.08 -17.76 -1.37
CA ALA A 57 8.11 -17.37 -0.36
C ALA A 57 6.67 -17.36 -0.94
N PRO A 58 6.08 -18.52 -1.24
CA PRO A 58 4.84 -18.61 -2.02
C PRO A 58 3.63 -17.92 -1.37
N GLN A 59 3.54 -17.94 -0.03
CA GLN A 59 2.45 -17.28 0.70
C GLN A 59 2.60 -15.75 0.69
N LEU A 60 3.83 -15.25 0.91
CA LEU A 60 4.14 -13.83 0.84
C LEU A 60 3.90 -13.29 -0.57
N ARG A 61 4.38 -14.01 -1.58
CA ARG A 61 4.16 -13.72 -3.00
C ARG A 61 2.69 -13.51 -3.33
N LEU A 62 1.83 -14.44 -2.91
CA LEU A 62 0.39 -14.35 -3.14
C LEU A 62 -0.21 -13.15 -2.40
N ALA A 63 0.17 -12.93 -1.13
CA ALA A 63 -0.31 -11.80 -0.34
C ALA A 63 0.06 -10.46 -0.97
N VAL A 64 1.30 -10.31 -1.47
CA VAL A 64 1.78 -9.11 -2.16
C VAL A 64 1.03 -8.90 -3.47
N ALA A 65 0.88 -9.93 -4.30
CA ALA A 65 0.17 -9.82 -5.59
C ALA A 65 -1.30 -9.39 -5.41
N LEU A 66 -2.02 -10.02 -4.48
CA LEU A 66 -3.42 -9.70 -4.21
C LEU A 66 -3.58 -8.29 -3.61
N ARG A 67 -2.69 -7.89 -2.70
CA ARG A 67 -2.66 -6.53 -2.16
C ARG A 67 -2.35 -5.49 -3.22
N PHE A 68 -1.43 -5.79 -4.13
CA PHE A 68 -1.13 -4.91 -5.25
C PHE A 68 -2.34 -4.73 -6.16
N ARG A 69 -3.04 -5.81 -6.54
CA ARG A 69 -4.29 -5.69 -7.31
C ARG A 69 -5.33 -4.83 -6.60
N ALA A 70 -5.60 -5.12 -5.34
CA ALA A 70 -6.56 -4.34 -4.56
C ALA A 70 -6.15 -2.86 -4.44
N LEU A 71 -4.85 -2.56 -4.42
CA LEU A 71 -4.32 -1.20 -4.42
C LEU A 71 -4.55 -0.49 -5.77
N LEU A 72 -4.42 -1.20 -6.89
CA LEU A 72 -4.74 -0.65 -8.22
C LEU A 72 -6.23 -0.28 -8.33
N ASP A 73 -7.12 -1.12 -7.80
CA ASP A 73 -8.57 -0.82 -7.75
C ASP A 73 -8.86 0.45 -6.94
N VAL A 74 -8.14 0.62 -5.83
CA VAL A 74 -8.22 1.83 -5.00
C VAL A 74 -7.75 3.06 -5.77
N PHE A 75 -6.64 2.97 -6.51
CA PHE A 75 -6.16 4.09 -7.32
C PHE A 75 -7.08 4.45 -8.48
N ALA A 76 -7.74 3.45 -9.08
CA ALA A 76 -8.73 3.67 -10.12
C ALA A 76 -10.00 4.40 -9.61
N ALA A 77 -10.26 4.37 -8.30
CA ALA A 77 -11.46 4.97 -7.71
C ALA A 77 -11.52 6.50 -7.90
N ARG A 78 -12.64 6.99 -8.45
CA ARG A 78 -12.87 8.42 -8.75
C ARG A 78 -12.60 9.36 -7.57
N ARG A 79 -12.98 8.94 -6.35
CA ARG A 79 -12.80 9.74 -5.13
C ARG A 79 -11.33 9.94 -4.77
N LEU A 80 -10.48 8.98 -5.12
CA LEU A 80 -9.06 9.05 -4.84
C LEU A 80 -8.31 9.94 -5.84
N LYS A 81 -8.77 10.00 -7.10
CA LYS A 81 -8.24 10.95 -8.09
C LYS A 81 -8.32 12.40 -7.59
N GLN A 82 -9.42 12.76 -6.93
CA GLN A 82 -9.58 14.09 -6.31
C GLN A 82 -8.60 14.32 -5.15
N LEU A 83 -8.38 13.32 -4.29
CA LEU A 83 -7.39 13.42 -3.21
C LEU A 83 -5.97 13.54 -3.74
N PHE A 84 -5.64 12.85 -4.83
CA PHE A 84 -4.35 12.95 -5.51
C PHE A 84 -4.09 14.34 -6.07
N LEU A 85 -5.09 14.94 -6.76
CA LEU A 85 -4.97 16.30 -7.29
C LEU A 85 -4.67 17.33 -6.18
N ASN A 86 -5.19 17.10 -4.97
CA ASN A 86 -5.02 18.02 -3.84
C ASN A 86 -3.74 17.78 -3.01
N ASN A 87 -3.20 16.55 -2.99
CA ASN A 87 -2.09 16.16 -2.10
C ASN A 87 -0.79 15.76 -2.85
N GLY A 88 -0.86 15.63 -4.17
CA GLY A 88 0.25 15.22 -5.03
C GLY A 88 0.73 13.78 -4.81
N PHE A 89 1.92 13.46 -5.33
CA PHE A 89 2.48 12.11 -5.34
C PHE A 89 2.80 11.51 -3.96
N LYS A 90 2.83 12.31 -2.89
CA LYS A 90 3.00 11.83 -1.50
C LYS A 90 1.92 10.84 -1.09
N LEU A 91 0.75 10.91 -1.73
CA LEU A 91 -0.37 10.02 -1.47
C LEU A 91 -0.12 8.57 -1.94
N ILE A 92 0.78 8.34 -2.91
CA ILE A 92 1.19 6.98 -3.32
C ILE A 92 1.90 6.26 -2.18
N ALA A 93 2.88 6.92 -1.56
CA ALA A 93 3.65 6.34 -0.45
C ALA A 93 2.73 6.00 0.74
N ARG A 94 1.75 6.87 1.01
CA ARG A 94 0.75 6.61 2.06
C ARG A 94 -0.18 5.46 1.72
N ALA A 95 -0.65 5.38 0.48
CA ALA A 95 -1.48 4.27 0.03
C ALA A 95 -0.72 2.94 0.09
N ALA A 96 0.59 2.93 -0.20
CA ALA A 96 1.44 1.76 -0.01
C ALA A 96 1.48 1.33 1.47
N HIS A 97 1.67 2.28 2.39
CA HIS A 97 1.66 2.02 3.83
C HIS A 97 0.32 1.46 4.32
N GLU A 98 -0.80 2.04 3.86
CA GLU A 98 -2.13 1.54 4.20
C GLU A 98 -2.38 0.14 3.60
N ALA A 99 -1.96 -0.10 2.36
CA ALA A 99 -2.12 -1.41 1.73
C ALA A 99 -1.29 -2.52 2.41
N ALA A 100 -0.11 -2.18 2.92
CA ALA A 100 0.73 -3.11 3.67
C ALA A 100 0.03 -3.58 4.97
N GLY A 101 -0.53 -2.65 5.75
CA GLY A 101 -1.04 -2.92 7.10
C GLY A 101 -2.55 -3.19 7.23
N GLN A 102 -3.40 -2.64 6.36
CA GLN A 102 -4.86 -2.79 6.51
C GLN A 102 -5.31 -4.22 6.18
N ARG A 103 -6.32 -4.72 6.90
CA ARG A 103 -6.97 -6.01 6.56
C ARG A 103 -7.54 -5.94 5.15
N LEU A 104 -7.27 -6.99 4.38
CA LEU A 104 -7.70 -7.12 3.00
C LEU A 104 -8.52 -8.40 2.87
N ASN A 105 -9.76 -8.28 2.40
CA ASN A 105 -10.62 -9.43 2.17
C ASN A 105 -10.56 -9.82 0.67
N VAL A 106 -10.37 -11.10 0.37
CA VAL A 106 -10.26 -11.61 -1.02
C VAL A 106 -11.49 -11.31 -1.87
N ALA A 107 -12.69 -11.34 -1.29
CA ALA A 107 -13.94 -11.12 -2.03
C ALA A 107 -14.27 -9.65 -2.27
N TYR A 108 -13.85 -8.76 -1.36
CA TYR A 108 -14.28 -7.35 -1.35
C TYR A 108 -13.15 -6.34 -1.52
N GLY A 109 -11.89 -6.78 -1.52
CA GLY A 109 -10.74 -5.88 -1.55
C GLY A 109 -10.58 -5.07 -0.26
N PHE A 110 -9.88 -3.94 -0.35
CA PHE A 110 -9.77 -3.01 0.77
C PHE A 110 -11.12 -2.36 1.04
N LYS A 111 -11.46 -2.12 2.32
CA LYS A 111 -12.64 -1.32 2.68
C LYS A 111 -12.44 0.12 2.22
N ALA A 112 -12.95 0.48 1.03
CA ALA A 112 -12.73 1.75 0.36
C ALA A 112 -12.96 2.98 1.27
N GLN A 113 -14.01 2.97 2.09
CA GLN A 113 -14.28 4.07 3.02
C GLN A 113 -13.17 4.23 4.09
N ARG A 114 -12.68 3.12 4.66
CA ARG A 114 -11.58 3.15 5.65
C ARG A 114 -10.28 3.57 5.00
N PHE A 115 -10.01 3.09 3.79
CA PHE A 115 -8.82 3.44 3.03
C PHE A 115 -8.82 4.94 2.68
N VAL A 116 -9.93 5.46 2.15
CA VAL A 116 -10.08 6.89 1.85
C VAL A 116 -9.97 7.74 3.11
N LEU A 117 -10.57 7.33 4.23
CA LEU A 117 -10.44 8.04 5.50
C LEU A 117 -8.98 8.09 5.96
N ALA A 118 -8.29 6.95 5.94
CA ALA A 118 -6.88 6.85 6.32
C ALA A 118 -5.97 7.74 5.46
N LEU A 119 -6.27 7.87 4.16
CA LEU A 119 -5.57 8.78 3.26
C LEU A 119 -5.93 10.26 3.46
N SER A 120 -7.16 10.54 3.89
CA SER A 120 -7.67 11.90 4.10
C SER A 120 -7.28 12.51 5.45
N SER A 121 -7.04 11.68 6.48
CA SER A 121 -6.54 12.16 7.77
C SER A 121 -5.17 12.82 7.57
N ALA A 122 -4.78 13.86 8.31
CA ALA A 122 -3.40 14.36 8.25
C ALA A 122 -2.41 13.21 8.55
N PRO A 123 -1.21 13.16 7.94
CA PRO A 123 -0.21 12.21 8.39
C PRO A 123 0.00 12.46 9.88
N ALA A 124 -0.18 11.44 10.72
CA ALA A 124 0.26 11.56 12.10
C ALA A 124 1.74 11.93 12.03
N THR A 125 2.07 13.16 12.42
CA THR A 125 3.44 13.55 12.68
C THR A 125 3.96 12.47 13.61
N HIS A 126 4.89 11.64 13.13
CA HIS A 126 5.67 10.80 14.02
C HIS A 126 6.51 11.78 14.82
N ASN A 127 5.91 12.35 15.88
CA ASN A 127 6.62 13.00 16.95
C ASN A 127 7.46 11.90 17.57
N ASN A 128 8.71 11.78 17.12
CA ASN A 128 9.74 11.16 17.93
C ASN A 128 9.74 11.93 19.25
N PRO A 129 9.34 11.33 20.39
CA PRO A 129 9.59 12.00 21.64
C PRO A 129 11.09 11.89 21.91
N THR A 130 11.69 13.01 22.30
CA THR A 130 12.97 13.12 23.00
C THR A 130 14.27 12.98 22.20
N LEU A 131 14.69 14.09 21.58
CA LEU A 131 16.03 14.61 21.82
C LEU A 131 15.87 15.89 22.64
N ALA A 132 15.82 15.74 23.96
CA ALA A 132 16.01 16.89 24.85
C ALA A 132 17.47 17.36 24.69
N PRO A 133 17.75 18.66 24.57
CA PRO A 133 19.12 19.14 24.51
C PRO A 133 19.79 18.88 25.86
N MET A 134 20.85 18.06 25.87
CA MET A 134 21.78 17.92 26.99
C MET A 134 22.64 19.19 27.12
N HIS A 135 22.02 20.31 27.49
CA HIS A 135 22.72 21.47 27.99
C HIS A 135 22.18 21.83 29.37
N ALA A 136 22.88 21.34 30.40
CA ALA A 136 23.10 21.95 31.72
C ALA A 136 23.17 20.88 32.82
N LEU A 137 24.38 20.41 33.13
CA LEU A 137 24.88 20.31 34.51
C LEU A 137 26.35 19.86 34.46
N ALA A 138 27.26 20.84 34.40
CA ALA A 138 28.60 20.66 34.93
C ALA A 138 28.67 21.59 36.14
N ALA A 139 28.57 20.99 37.32
CA ALA A 139 29.03 21.56 38.57
C ALA A 139 30.42 20.96 38.85
#